data_AF-G8FNF9-F1
#
_entry.id   AF-G8FNF9-F1
#
_cell.length_a   1.000
_cell.length_b   1.000
_cell.length_c   1.000
_cell.angle_alpha   90.00
_cell.angle_beta   90.00
_cell.angle_gamma   90.00
#
_symmetry.space_group_name_H-M   'P 1'
#
loop_
_entity.id
_entity.type
_entity.pdbx_description
1 polymer ?
#
loop_
_entity_poly.entity_id
_entity_poly.type
_entity_poly.pdbx_seq_one_letter_code
_entity_poly.pdbx_strand_id
1 'polypeptide(L)'
;ESLNNKTFAGIPALEVLHLEQNGLEQLSGAEFEQLRELKELYLHRNALASIGNRSFYYQKSLEVLTIAENKLKGVRPWELLPLPSGGPDGAYRSVSLEGNALECSCELLPKLLDWLERMYRSNGSAAQSEEQTESSEETSWGEFQCAGGKPLPDVVKECEGQRPAVVPVATATVQRTIINDDFIDYLPLLI
;
A
#
# COMPACT_ATOMS: atom_id res chain seq x y z
N GLU A 1 0.32 -6.94 -25.44
CA GLU A 1 -0.95 -6.30 -25.88
C GLU A 1 -1.20 -5.00 -25.11
N SER A 2 -1.98 -4.05 -25.64
CA SER A 2 -2.26 -2.75 -24.98
C SER A 2 -3.71 -2.30 -25.17
N LEU A 3 -4.30 -1.73 -24.12
CA LEU A 3 -5.63 -1.12 -24.18
C LEU A 3 -5.57 0.30 -24.72
N ASN A 4 -6.61 0.70 -25.46
CA ASN A 4 -6.77 2.07 -25.92
C ASN A 4 -7.70 2.84 -24.97
N ASN A 5 -7.46 4.13 -24.76
CA ASN A 5 -8.28 5.00 -23.90
C ASN A 5 -9.75 5.11 -24.34
N LYS A 6 -10.08 4.67 -25.56
CA LYS A 6 -11.45 4.64 -26.09
C LYS A 6 -12.10 3.27 -26.07
N THR A 7 -11.39 2.22 -25.63
CA THR A 7 -11.91 0.84 -25.64
C THR A 7 -13.25 0.71 -24.90
N PHE A 8 -13.40 1.42 -23.77
CA PHE A 8 -14.61 1.38 -22.96
C PHE A 8 -15.47 2.65 -23.07
N ALA A 9 -15.32 3.39 -24.17
CA ALA A 9 -16.14 4.58 -24.39
C ALA A 9 -17.61 4.19 -24.56
N GLY A 10 -18.50 4.89 -23.84
CA GLY A 10 -19.95 4.70 -23.94
C GLY A 10 -20.56 3.67 -22.97
N ILE A 11 -19.76 3.06 -22.10
CA ILE A 11 -20.23 2.17 -21.02
C ILE A 11 -19.86 2.68 -19.61
N PRO A 12 -20.20 3.93 -19.24
CA PRO A 12 -19.76 4.53 -17.97
C PRO A 12 -20.34 3.86 -16.72
N ALA A 13 -21.44 3.12 -16.88
CA ALA A 13 -22.12 2.39 -15.81
C ALA A 13 -21.56 0.98 -15.57
N LEU A 14 -20.45 0.59 -16.22
CA LEU A 14 -19.84 -0.71 -16.01
C LEU A 14 -19.27 -0.80 -14.58
N GLU A 15 -19.75 -1.79 -13.81
CA GLU A 15 -19.31 -1.99 -12.43
C GLU A 15 -18.23 -3.08 -12.29
N VAL A 16 -18.24 -4.08 -13.17
CA VAL A 16 -17.33 -5.24 -13.12
C VAL A 16 -16.64 -5.39 -14.46
N LEU A 17 -15.31 -5.43 -14.46
CA LEU A 17 -14.49 -5.57 -15.66
C LEU A 17 -13.46 -6.69 -15.50
N HIS A 18 -13.59 -7.71 -16.36
CA HIS A 18 -12.67 -8.83 -16.48
C HIS A 18 -11.69 -8.60 -17.64
N LEU A 19 -10.40 -8.57 -17.33
CA LEU A 19 -9.29 -8.37 -18.26
C LEU A 19 -8.12 -9.32 -17.96
N GLU A 20 -8.30 -10.29 -17.07
CA GLU A 20 -7.32 -11.34 -16.77
C GLU A 20 -6.95 -12.15 -18.02
N GLN A 21 -5.70 -12.64 -18.06
CA GLN A 21 -5.22 -13.54 -19.13
C GLN A 21 -5.27 -12.96 -20.56
N ASN A 22 -5.15 -11.65 -20.72
CA ASN A 22 -5.18 -10.97 -22.02
C ASN A 22 -3.80 -10.46 -22.50
N GLY A 23 -2.70 -10.89 -21.89
CA GLY A 23 -1.35 -10.50 -22.31
C GLY A 23 -1.10 -8.99 -22.30
N LEU A 24 -1.81 -8.23 -21.46
CA LEU A 24 -1.64 -6.78 -21.33
C LEU A 24 -0.24 -6.49 -20.78
N GLU A 25 0.49 -5.56 -21.40
CA GLU A 25 1.88 -5.26 -21.05
C GLU A 25 2.05 -3.97 -20.25
N GLN A 26 1.10 -3.03 -20.38
CA GLN A 26 1.17 -1.73 -19.74
C GLN A 26 -0.22 -1.09 -19.60
N LEU A 27 -0.37 -0.23 -18.59
CA LEU A 27 -1.46 0.72 -18.45
C LEU A 27 -0.87 2.13 -18.37
N SER A 28 -1.28 3.03 -19.27
CA SER A 28 -0.74 4.39 -19.37
C SER A 28 -1.42 5.39 -18.43
N GLY A 29 -2.61 5.07 -17.93
CA GLY A 29 -3.30 5.83 -16.89
C GLY A 29 -4.64 6.45 -17.29
N ALA A 30 -5.12 6.18 -18.50
CA ALA A 30 -6.37 6.76 -19.04
C ALA A 30 -7.33 5.71 -19.62
N GLU A 31 -6.93 4.43 -19.61
CA GLU A 31 -7.70 3.31 -20.16
C GLU A 31 -9.07 3.16 -19.49
N PHE A 32 -9.14 3.47 -18.19
CA PHE A 32 -10.34 3.31 -17.37
C PHE A 32 -11.01 4.64 -17.01
N GLU A 33 -10.56 5.80 -17.51
CA GLU A 33 -11.01 7.13 -17.06
C GLU A 33 -12.54 7.32 -17.07
N GLN A 34 -13.23 6.70 -18.03
CA GLN A 34 -14.69 6.81 -18.18
C GLN A 34 -15.48 5.85 -17.27
N LEU A 35 -14.83 4.82 -16.71
CA LEU A 35 -15.44 3.79 -15.87
C LEU A 35 -15.50 4.25 -14.42
N ARG A 36 -16.33 5.27 -14.15
CA ARG A 36 -16.42 5.90 -12.82
C ARG A 36 -17.16 5.05 -11.79
N GLU A 37 -18.08 4.22 -12.26
CA GLU A 37 -18.87 3.30 -11.44
C GLU A 37 -18.19 1.93 -11.24
N LEU A 38 -16.94 1.77 -11.69
CA LEU A 38 -16.22 0.51 -11.61
C LEU A 38 -15.93 0.15 -10.14
N LYS A 39 -16.42 -1.03 -9.73
CA LYS A 39 -16.26 -1.61 -8.39
C LYS A 39 -15.27 -2.77 -8.38
N GLU A 40 -15.21 -3.55 -9.45
CA GLU A 40 -14.34 -4.72 -9.52
C GLU A 40 -13.54 -4.74 -10.82
N LEU A 41 -12.22 -4.87 -10.69
CA LEU A 41 -11.29 -4.91 -11.80
C LEU A 41 -10.35 -6.11 -11.68
N TYR A 42 -10.44 -7.00 -12.65
CA TYR A 42 -9.63 -8.21 -12.72
C TYR A 42 -8.58 -8.06 -13.82
N LEU A 43 -7.31 -8.00 -13.43
CA LEU A 43 -6.14 -7.82 -14.31
C LEU A 43 -5.07 -8.90 -14.08
N HIS A 44 -5.38 -9.93 -13.29
CA HIS A 44 -4.42 -10.97 -12.94
C HIS A 44 -3.98 -11.78 -14.15
N ARG A 45 -2.79 -12.40 -14.07
CA ARG A 45 -2.22 -13.25 -15.13
C ARG A 45 -2.08 -12.51 -16.48
N ASN A 46 -1.67 -11.26 -16.42
CA ASN A 46 -1.25 -10.48 -17.59
C ASN A 46 0.29 -10.38 -17.62
N ALA A 47 0.82 -9.51 -18.47
CA ALA A 47 2.25 -9.26 -18.58
C ALA A 47 2.61 -7.81 -18.17
N LEU A 48 1.79 -7.19 -17.30
CA LEU A 48 1.93 -5.77 -16.97
C LEU A 48 3.30 -5.51 -16.35
N ALA A 49 4.12 -4.72 -17.05
CA ALA A 49 5.43 -4.29 -16.57
C ALA A 49 5.38 -2.89 -15.95
N SER A 50 4.35 -2.10 -16.27
CA SER A 50 4.13 -0.76 -15.73
C SER A 50 2.64 -0.43 -15.62
N ILE A 51 2.29 0.36 -14.60
CA ILE A 51 0.97 0.96 -14.41
C ILE A 51 1.18 2.44 -14.14
N GLY A 52 0.57 3.30 -14.94
CA GLY A 52 0.63 4.75 -14.75
C GLY A 52 -0.10 5.17 -13.49
N ASN A 53 0.42 6.19 -12.80
CA ASN A 53 -0.09 6.66 -11.49
C ASN A 53 -1.57 7.10 -11.51
N ARG A 54 -2.15 7.34 -12.70
CA ARG A 54 -3.56 7.75 -12.85
C ARG A 54 -4.50 6.61 -13.26
N SER A 55 -3.98 5.39 -13.44
CA SER A 55 -4.76 4.25 -13.96
C SER A 55 -6.01 3.93 -13.15
N PHE A 56 -5.97 4.19 -11.84
CA PHE A 56 -7.10 3.97 -10.92
C PHE A 56 -7.61 5.27 -10.28
N TYR A 57 -7.16 6.43 -10.75
CA TYR A 57 -7.43 7.70 -10.09
C TYR A 57 -8.93 8.06 -10.10
N TYR A 58 -9.64 7.73 -11.18
CA TYR A 58 -11.04 8.08 -11.36
C TYR A 58 -12.02 7.03 -10.81
N GLN A 59 -11.54 5.83 -10.49
CA GLN A 59 -12.33 4.70 -10.02
C GLN A 59 -12.57 4.83 -8.50
N LYS A 60 -13.36 5.82 -8.09
CA LYS A 60 -13.62 6.12 -6.67
C LYS A 60 -14.45 5.05 -5.96
N SER A 61 -15.20 4.26 -6.73
CA SER A 61 -16.03 3.16 -6.25
C SER A 61 -15.31 1.81 -6.26
N LEU A 62 -13.99 1.77 -6.54
CA LEU A 62 -13.26 0.51 -6.68
C LEU A 62 -13.12 -0.20 -5.33
N GLU A 63 -13.63 -1.41 -5.26
CA GLU A 63 -13.65 -2.25 -4.06
C GLU A 63 -12.71 -3.45 -4.21
N VAL A 64 -12.63 -4.03 -5.41
CA VAL A 64 -11.81 -5.20 -5.72
C VAL A 64 -10.85 -4.89 -6.85
N LEU A 65 -9.56 -5.10 -6.60
CA LEU A 65 -8.51 -5.01 -7.63
C LEU A 65 -7.59 -6.22 -7.53
N THR A 66 -7.51 -7.00 -8.60
CA THR A 66 -6.48 -8.05 -8.70
C THR A 66 -5.54 -7.76 -9.85
N ILE A 67 -4.28 -7.51 -9.51
CA ILE A 67 -3.17 -7.38 -10.48
C ILE A 67 -2.12 -8.47 -10.24
N ALA A 68 -2.51 -9.56 -9.57
CA ALA A 68 -1.64 -10.68 -9.26
C ALA A 68 -1.05 -11.33 -10.52
N GLU A 69 0.08 -12.02 -10.37
CA GLU A 69 0.74 -12.76 -11.45
C GLU A 69 1.01 -11.87 -12.69
N ASN A 70 1.53 -10.66 -12.46
CA ASN A 70 2.00 -9.74 -13.50
C ASN A 70 3.53 -9.59 -13.45
N LYS A 71 4.11 -8.62 -14.19
CA LYS A 71 5.55 -8.41 -14.29
C LYS A 71 6.00 -7.09 -13.66
N LEU A 72 5.21 -6.55 -12.74
CA LEU A 72 5.47 -5.25 -12.14
C LEU A 72 6.68 -5.33 -11.22
N LYS A 73 7.50 -4.27 -11.23
CA LYS A 73 8.69 -4.14 -10.38
C LYS A 73 8.68 -2.80 -9.67
N GLY A 74 9.11 -2.79 -8.41
CA GLY A 74 9.14 -1.58 -7.60
C GLY A 74 7.73 -1.04 -7.33
N VAL A 75 6.74 -1.93 -7.22
CA VAL A 75 5.36 -1.52 -6.93
C VAL A 75 5.34 -0.83 -5.57
N ARG A 76 4.76 0.37 -5.54
CA ARG A 76 4.47 1.13 -4.32
C ARG A 76 2.96 1.20 -4.13
N PRO A 77 2.36 0.25 -3.40
CA PRO A 77 0.91 0.13 -3.32
C PRO A 77 0.24 1.41 -2.82
N TRP A 78 0.87 2.12 -1.88
CA TRP A 78 0.38 3.39 -1.35
C TRP A 78 0.37 4.55 -2.37
N GLU A 79 1.18 4.49 -3.43
CA GLU A 79 1.17 5.47 -4.53
C GLU A 79 0.17 5.08 -5.62
N LEU A 80 0.07 3.78 -5.91
CA LEU A 80 -0.83 3.25 -6.93
C LEU A 80 -2.29 3.30 -6.49
N LEU A 81 -2.51 3.03 -5.21
CA LEU A 81 -3.81 2.95 -4.55
C LEU A 81 -3.77 3.89 -3.35
N PRO A 82 -3.78 5.22 -3.57
CA PRO A 82 -3.89 6.15 -2.47
C PRO A 82 -5.22 5.85 -1.77
N LEU A 83 -5.13 5.27 -0.57
CA LEU A 83 -6.28 4.99 0.28
C LEU A 83 -7.10 6.28 0.38
N PRO A 84 -8.43 6.24 0.19
CA PRO A 84 -9.27 7.39 0.40
C PRO A 84 -8.96 8.03 1.75
N SER A 85 -8.47 9.27 1.73
CA SER A 85 -8.04 10.02 2.92
C SER A 85 -9.21 10.43 3.84
N GLY A 86 -10.38 9.82 3.73
CA GLY A 86 -11.53 10.20 4.53
C GLY A 86 -12.77 9.38 4.19
N GLY A 87 -13.11 8.47 5.09
CA GLY A 87 -14.45 7.89 5.18
C GLY A 87 -14.48 6.53 5.87
N PRO A 88 -15.48 6.25 6.73
CA PRO A 88 -15.68 4.93 7.35
C PRO A 88 -16.03 3.81 6.34
N ASP A 89 -16.37 4.15 5.10
CA ASP A 89 -16.75 3.21 4.02
C ASP A 89 -15.75 3.17 2.83
N GLY A 90 -14.62 3.87 2.92
CA GLY A 90 -13.73 4.14 1.79
C GLY A 90 -12.46 3.29 1.75
N ALA A 91 -12.55 1.97 1.91
CA ALA A 91 -11.40 1.08 1.77
C ALA A 91 -11.65 0.07 0.65
N TYR A 92 -10.60 -0.26 -0.10
CA TYR A 92 -10.61 -1.44 -0.96
C TYR A 92 -10.98 -2.65 -0.10
N ARG A 93 -12.00 -3.41 -0.52
CA ARG A 93 -12.39 -4.67 0.12
C ARG A 93 -11.31 -5.72 -0.05
N SER A 94 -10.71 -5.77 -1.24
CA SER A 94 -9.67 -6.74 -1.57
C SER A 94 -8.74 -6.18 -2.62
N VAL A 95 -7.43 -6.28 -2.35
CA VAL A 95 -6.38 -6.01 -3.33
C VAL A 95 -5.45 -7.21 -3.37
N SER A 96 -5.09 -7.68 -4.56
CA SER A 96 -4.07 -8.71 -4.72
C SER A 96 -2.94 -8.23 -5.63
N LEU A 97 -1.73 -8.32 -5.09
CA LEU A 97 -0.47 -7.90 -5.72
C LEU A 97 0.52 -9.06 -5.87
N GLU A 98 0.14 -10.27 -5.46
CA GLU A 98 0.99 -11.46 -5.44
C GLU A 98 1.63 -11.73 -6.81
N GLY A 99 2.80 -12.35 -6.83
CA GLY A 99 3.52 -12.61 -8.07
C GLY A 99 4.06 -11.36 -8.80
N ASN A 100 4.00 -10.18 -8.18
CA ASN A 100 4.76 -8.99 -8.59
C ASN A 100 5.90 -8.69 -7.63
N ALA A 101 6.77 -7.74 -7.98
CA ALA A 101 7.87 -7.32 -7.13
C ALA A 101 7.62 -5.92 -6.52
N LEU A 102 7.52 -5.87 -5.19
CA LEU A 102 7.28 -4.66 -4.40
C LEU A 102 8.56 -3.82 -4.24
N GLU A 103 8.40 -2.51 -4.04
CA GLU A 103 9.49 -1.64 -3.58
C GLU A 103 9.69 -1.82 -2.07
N CYS A 104 10.84 -2.37 -1.68
CA CYS A 104 11.15 -2.72 -0.30
C CYS A 104 12.46 -2.11 0.19
N SER A 105 12.93 -1.02 -0.41
CA SER A 105 14.07 -0.29 0.15
C SER A 105 13.81 0.05 1.63
N CYS A 106 14.84 -0.03 2.48
CA CYS A 106 14.67 0.19 3.92
C CYS A 106 14.11 1.59 4.26
N GLU A 107 14.27 2.57 3.36
CA GLU A 107 13.66 3.90 3.48
C GLU A 107 12.13 3.87 3.35
N LEU A 108 11.60 3.02 2.47
CA LEU A 108 10.17 2.94 2.16
C LEU A 108 9.45 1.78 2.85
N LEU A 109 10.21 0.83 3.41
CA LEU A 109 9.69 -0.34 4.10
C LEU A 109 8.63 0.00 5.18
N PRO A 110 8.80 1.03 6.04
CA PRO A 110 7.76 1.39 7.01
C PRO A 110 6.41 1.76 6.38
N LYS A 111 6.42 2.41 5.20
CA LYS A 111 5.19 2.74 4.47
C LYS A 111 4.55 1.49 3.88
N LEU A 112 5.36 0.56 3.38
CA LEU A 112 4.87 -0.70 2.86
C LEU A 112 4.18 -1.53 3.94
N LEU A 113 4.81 -1.64 5.11
CA LEU A 113 4.26 -2.41 6.24
C LEU A 113 2.96 -1.79 6.76
N ASP A 114 2.88 -0.46 6.94
CA ASP A 114 1.63 0.22 7.33
C ASP A 114 0.51 -0.02 6.30
N TRP A 115 0.84 0.00 5.00
CA TRP A 115 -0.14 -0.30 3.96
C TRP A 115 -0.63 -1.76 4.04
N LEU A 116 0.28 -2.73 4.14
CA LEU A 116 -0.06 -4.16 4.23
C LEU A 116 -0.90 -4.45 5.47
N GLU A 117 -0.53 -3.88 6.62
CA GLU A 117 -1.28 -4.06 7.87
C GLU A 117 -2.71 -3.52 7.78
N ARG A 118 -2.95 -2.42 7.06
CA ARG A 118 -4.29 -1.87 6.88
C ARG A 118 -5.14 -2.71 5.93
N MET A 119 -4.51 -3.23 4.88
CA MET A 119 -5.20 -3.99 3.82
C MET A 119 -5.53 -5.43 4.23
N TYR A 120 -4.65 -6.07 4.99
CA TYR A 120 -4.79 -7.49 5.37
C TYR A 120 -5.16 -7.68 6.85
N ARG A 121 -5.51 -6.60 7.58
CA ARG A 121 -5.88 -6.62 9.01
C ARG A 121 -7.05 -7.55 9.34
N SER A 122 -7.98 -7.73 8.40
CA SER A 122 -9.33 -8.27 8.65
C SER A 122 -9.52 -9.73 8.24
N ASN A 123 -8.54 -10.41 7.64
CA ASN A 123 -8.65 -11.85 7.38
C ASN A 123 -8.39 -12.70 8.64
N GLY A 124 -8.01 -12.07 9.76
CA GLY A 124 -7.61 -12.72 11.00
C GLY A 124 -8.60 -12.61 12.17
N SER A 125 -9.88 -12.31 11.96
CA SER A 125 -10.85 -12.28 13.08
C SER A 125 -11.84 -13.45 13.06
N ALA A 126 -11.64 -14.35 14.03
CA ALA A 126 -12.58 -15.29 14.65
C ALA A 126 -12.79 -16.68 14.03
N ALA A 127 -11.75 -17.51 14.06
CA ALA A 127 -11.91 -18.95 14.33
C ALA A 127 -10.60 -19.56 14.87
N GLN A 128 -10.29 -19.31 16.14
CA GLN A 128 -9.39 -20.20 16.89
C GLN A 128 -10.00 -20.43 18.28
N SER A 129 -10.69 -21.57 18.39
CA SER A 129 -10.67 -22.33 19.63
C SER A 129 -9.24 -22.79 19.86
N GLU A 130 -8.90 -22.82 21.14
CA GLU A 130 -7.62 -23.16 21.75
C GLU A 130 -6.89 -24.32 21.08
N GLU A 131 -5.65 -24.10 20.66
CA GLU A 131 -4.54 -24.94 21.12
C GLU A 131 -3.18 -24.25 20.89
N GLN A 132 -2.46 -24.06 21.99
CA GLN A 132 -1.14 -23.47 22.03
C GLN A 132 -0.12 -24.36 21.31
N THR A 133 0.53 -23.83 20.28
CA THR A 133 1.90 -24.22 19.93
C THR A 133 2.68 -22.96 19.52
N GLU A 134 3.83 -22.75 20.18
CA GLU A 134 4.83 -21.76 19.79
C GLU A 134 5.35 -22.09 18.38
N SER A 135 4.77 -21.49 17.35
CA SER A 135 5.38 -21.41 16.03
C SER A 135 4.98 -20.09 15.39
N SER A 136 5.98 -19.20 15.28
CA SER A 136 6.08 -18.09 14.31
C SER A 136 4.75 -17.51 13.83
N GLU A 137 4.41 -16.31 14.29
CA GLU A 137 3.39 -15.45 13.67
C GLU A 137 3.63 -15.42 12.14
N GLU A 138 2.90 -16.25 11.39
CA GLU A 138 2.85 -16.22 9.94
C GLU A 138 2.18 -14.91 9.58
N THR A 139 2.99 -13.88 9.39
CA THR A 139 2.53 -12.59 8.91
C THR A 139 1.80 -12.86 7.59
N SER A 140 0.52 -12.47 7.51
CA SER A 140 -0.43 -12.76 6.40
C SER A 140 0.03 -12.31 5.01
N TRP A 141 1.25 -11.77 4.89
CA TRP A 141 1.90 -11.25 3.70
C TRP A 141 3.30 -11.86 3.50
N GLY A 142 3.60 -13.02 4.11
CA GLY A 142 4.88 -13.72 3.97
C GLY A 142 5.22 -14.14 2.53
N GLU A 143 4.22 -14.22 1.66
CA GLU A 143 4.35 -14.60 0.25
C GLU A 143 4.80 -13.45 -0.66
N PHE A 144 4.77 -12.20 -0.18
CA PHE A 144 5.17 -11.06 -0.99
C PHE A 144 6.68 -11.04 -1.24
N GLN A 145 7.04 -10.65 -2.46
CA GLN A 145 8.42 -10.55 -2.91
C GLN A 145 8.77 -9.10 -3.24
N CYS A 146 10.02 -8.75 -2.95
CA CYS A 146 10.60 -7.45 -3.21
C CYS A 146 11.29 -7.41 -4.57
N ALA A 147 11.57 -6.20 -5.08
CA ALA A 147 12.40 -5.99 -6.26
C ALA A 147 13.72 -6.77 -6.13
N GLY A 148 13.96 -7.70 -7.06
CA GLY A 148 15.09 -8.64 -7.00
C GLY A 148 14.73 -10.06 -6.54
N GLY A 149 13.45 -10.34 -6.25
CA GLY A 149 12.96 -11.69 -5.93
C GLY A 149 13.22 -12.16 -4.50
N LYS A 150 13.67 -11.26 -3.62
CA LYS A 150 13.84 -11.55 -2.19
C LYS A 150 12.47 -11.59 -1.50
N PRO A 151 12.19 -12.59 -0.64
CA PRO A 151 10.98 -12.58 0.21
C PRO A 151 10.95 -11.34 1.11
N LEU A 152 9.78 -10.72 1.26
CA LEU A 152 9.60 -9.54 2.10
C LEU A 152 10.04 -9.75 3.56
N PRO A 153 9.75 -10.89 4.24
CA PRO A 153 10.22 -11.14 5.60
C PRO A 153 11.75 -11.11 5.76
N ASP A 154 12.49 -11.53 4.73
CA ASP A 154 13.95 -11.52 4.77
C ASP A 154 14.49 -10.09 4.64
N VAL A 155 13.87 -9.26 3.80
CA VAL A 155 14.22 -7.85 3.66
C VAL A 155 13.91 -7.08 4.95
N VAL A 156 12.82 -7.40 5.63
CA VAL A 156 12.48 -6.80 6.94
C VAL A 156 13.60 -7.05 7.95
N LYS A 157 14.04 -8.31 8.10
CA LYS A 157 15.15 -8.68 8.99
C LYS A 157 16.46 -7.99 8.61
N GLU A 158 16.75 -7.89 7.30
CA GLU A 158 17.93 -7.20 6.78
C GLU A 158 17.93 -5.71 7.18
N CYS A 159 16.79 -5.02 7.04
CA CYS A 159 16.66 -3.60 7.38
C CYS A 159 16.71 -3.34 8.89
N GLU A 160 16.20 -4.26 9.72
CA GLU A 160 16.31 -4.16 11.19
C GLU A 160 17.77 -4.19 11.66
N GLY A 161 18.60 -5.05 11.05
CA GLY A 161 20.03 -5.15 11.32
C GLY A 161 20.85 -3.94 10.85
N GLN A 162 20.32 -3.12 9.95
CA GLN A 162 20.94 -1.89 9.45
C GLN A 162 20.58 -0.66 10.28
N ARG A 163 19.65 -0.79 11.24
CA ARG A 163 19.29 0.32 12.13
C ARG A 163 20.55 0.71 12.92
N PRO A 164 21.03 1.96 12.84
CA PRO A 164 22.15 2.38 13.67
C PRO A 164 21.80 2.04 15.12
N ALA A 165 22.72 1.39 15.83
CA ALA A 165 22.57 1.15 17.26
C ALA A 165 22.06 2.44 17.89
N VAL A 166 20.91 2.39 18.56
CA VAL A 166 20.31 3.56 19.20
C VAL A 166 21.40 4.14 20.09
N VAL A 167 22.05 5.21 19.64
CA VAL A 167 22.88 6.02 20.52
C VAL A 167 21.90 6.48 21.57
N PRO A 168 22.08 6.15 22.86
CA PRO A 168 21.13 6.58 23.87
C PRO A 168 21.04 8.10 23.75
N VAL A 169 19.89 8.57 23.28
CA VAL A 169 19.56 9.98 23.34
C VAL A 169 19.60 10.28 24.83
N ALA A 170 20.55 11.10 25.26
CA ALA A 170 20.55 11.62 26.61
C ALA A 170 19.16 12.24 26.80
N THR A 171 18.32 11.59 27.60
CA THR A 171 17.00 12.10 27.93
C THR A 171 17.24 13.44 28.57
N ALA A 172 16.86 14.53 27.91
CA ALA A 172 16.72 15.79 28.59
C ALA A 172 15.65 15.57 29.65
N THR A 173 16.06 15.43 30.91
CA THR A 173 15.15 15.53 32.04
C THR A 173 14.46 16.88 31.94
N VAL A 174 13.19 16.87 31.56
CA VAL A 174 12.31 18.02 31.73
C VAL A 174 12.14 18.19 33.23
N GLN A 175 13.02 18.97 33.85
CA GLN A 175 12.71 19.55 35.15
C GLN A 175 11.56 20.52 34.90
N ARG A 176 10.40 20.23 35.50
CA ARG A 176 9.32 21.22 35.59
C ARG A 176 9.85 22.40 36.38
N THR A 177 10.35 23.42 35.70
CA THR A 177 10.54 24.73 36.31
C THR A 177 9.15 25.29 36.54
N ILE A 178 8.75 25.41 37.80
CA ILE A 178 7.57 26.19 38.17
C ILE A 178 7.84 27.61 37.68
N ILE A 179 7.07 28.06 36.70
CA ILE A 179 7.10 29.44 36.23
C ILE A 179 6.51 30.26 37.39
N ASN A 180 7.35 30.97 38.13
CA ASN A 180 6.88 32.06 38.98
C ASN A 180 6.53 33.24 38.07
N ASP A 181 5.43 33.94 38.35
CA ASP A 181 4.81 35.01 37.55
C ASP A 181 5.68 36.26 37.31
N ASP A 182 6.98 36.24 37.61
CA ASP A 182 7.89 37.39 37.47
C ASP A 182 8.66 37.44 36.14
N PHE A 183 8.32 36.61 35.15
CA PHE A 183 9.03 36.52 33.86
C PHE A 183 8.22 36.96 32.63
N ILE A 184 7.18 37.77 32.83
CA ILE A 184 6.54 38.52 31.75
C ILE A 184 7.24 39.88 31.62
N ASP A 185 8.42 39.94 30.99
CA ASP A 185 8.95 41.24 30.51
C ASP A 185 10.08 41.17 29.46
N TYR A 186 10.47 39.99 28.97
CA TYR A 186 11.56 39.88 27.99
C TYR A 186 11.19 39.04 26.77
N LEU A 187 10.27 39.56 25.96
CA LEU A 187 10.09 39.14 24.57
C LEU A 187 10.17 40.38 23.66
N PRO A 188 11.35 40.71 23.07
CA PRO A 188 11.37 41.55 21.90
C PRO A 188 11.09 40.71 20.66
N LEU A 189 10.14 41.23 19.88
CA LEU A 189 9.72 40.85 18.54
C LEU A 189 10.87 40.42 17.62
N LEU A 190 10.72 39.26 16.99
CA LEU A 190 11.18 39.05 15.61
C LEU A 190 10.02 38.43 14.82
N ILE A 191 9.51 39.28 13.94
CA ILE A 191 8.72 38.96 12.75
C ILE A 191 9.48 37.95 11.89
#